data_AF-W1PBJ1-F1
#
_entry.id   AF-W1PBJ1-F1
#
_cell.length_a   1.000
_cell.length_b   1.000
_cell.length_c   1.000
_cell.angle_alpha   90.00
_cell.angle_beta   90.00
_cell.angle_gamma   90.00
#
_symmetry.space_group_name_H-M   'P 1'
#
loop_
_entity.id
_entity.type
_entity.pdbx_description
1 polymer ?
#
loop_
_entity_poly.entity_id
_entity_poly.type
_entity_poly.pdbx_seq_one_letter_code
_entity_poly.pdbx_strand_id
1 'polypeptide(L)'
;VFATPETQIGFHPDAGASFYLSHLPGYLGEYLALTGEKLSGEEMIACGLATHFSHSARLSWIEERLGKLITDDPSIIETSLEQYGDVVYPDKSSVLHRIDMVDKCFCHDTVEEILDALETEAARSSDNWCYKMITRLNEVSPLSLKVALKSIRESRYQPLDQCLIREYRISAHAMSRHVSNDFCEGIRARLIDKDFAPKWDPPSLEQVSQDMVDDYFSPLGEYEADLELPTKLREAFV
;
A
#
# COMPACT_ATOMS: atom_id res chain seq x y z
N VAL A 1 -3.90 -6.10 -12.39
CA VAL A 1 -3.58 -4.70 -12.04
C VAL A 1 -3.76 -4.59 -10.54
N PHE A 2 -2.68 -4.34 -9.82
CA PHE A 2 -2.67 -4.15 -8.37
C PHE A 2 -2.37 -2.68 -8.05
N ALA A 3 -2.99 -2.13 -7.01
CA ALA A 3 -2.69 -0.81 -6.47
C ALA A 3 -3.29 -0.68 -5.07
N THR A 4 -2.72 0.22 -4.26
CA THR A 4 -3.25 0.68 -2.97
C THR A 4 -3.56 2.18 -3.06
N PRO A 5 -4.69 2.58 -3.68
CA PRO A 5 -5.03 3.98 -3.95
C PRO A 5 -5.74 4.68 -2.79
N GLU A 6 -5.72 4.12 -1.58
CA GLU A 6 -6.51 4.56 -0.42
C GLU A 6 -6.17 5.99 0.01
N THR A 7 -4.90 6.38 -0.06
CA THR A 7 -4.47 7.76 0.24
C THR A 7 -5.18 8.77 -0.65
N GLN A 8 -5.47 8.40 -1.90
CA GLN A 8 -6.11 9.28 -2.86
C GLN A 8 -7.60 9.54 -2.58
N ILE A 9 -8.23 8.72 -1.71
CA ILE A 9 -9.59 8.94 -1.21
C ILE A 9 -9.59 9.47 0.24
N GLY A 10 -8.47 9.97 0.74
CA GLY A 10 -8.38 10.47 2.12
C GLY A 10 -8.39 9.37 3.17
N PHE A 11 -7.90 8.18 2.83
CA PHE A 11 -7.78 7.03 3.72
C PHE A 11 -6.32 6.56 3.85
N HIS A 12 -6.06 5.41 4.44
CA HIS A 12 -4.72 4.80 4.55
C HIS A 12 -4.72 3.41 3.91
N PRO A 13 -3.57 2.89 3.45
CA PRO A 13 -3.48 1.50 3.01
C PRO A 13 -3.83 0.53 4.15
N ASP A 14 -4.94 -0.16 4.01
CA ASP A 14 -5.55 -1.01 5.04
C ASP A 14 -5.48 -2.51 4.67
N ALA A 15 -6.23 -3.35 5.40
CA ALA A 15 -6.34 -4.79 5.17
C ALA A 15 -5.00 -5.57 5.15
N GLY A 16 -4.05 -5.15 5.99
CA GLY A 16 -2.70 -5.71 6.10
C GLY A 16 -1.72 -5.12 5.08
N ALA A 17 -2.10 -4.09 4.32
CA ALA A 17 -1.22 -3.42 3.37
C ALA A 17 0.03 -2.86 4.03
N SER A 18 -0.09 -2.32 5.24
CA SER A 18 1.08 -1.83 5.96
C SER A 18 2.10 -2.96 6.19
N PHE A 19 1.63 -4.19 6.47
CA PHE A 19 2.49 -5.37 6.61
C PHE A 19 3.14 -5.78 5.28
N TYR A 20 2.36 -6.15 4.25
CA TYR A 20 3.00 -6.70 3.04
C TYR A 20 3.78 -5.65 2.25
N LEU A 21 3.37 -4.37 2.25
CA LEU A 21 4.12 -3.30 1.57
C LEU A 21 5.45 -3.02 2.26
N SER A 22 5.49 -3.00 3.60
CA SER A 22 6.73 -2.74 4.35
C SER A 22 7.80 -3.83 4.18
N HIS A 23 7.41 -5.01 3.71
CA HIS A 23 8.31 -6.14 3.42
C HIS A 23 8.74 -6.24 1.95
N LEU A 24 8.30 -5.30 1.09
CA LEU A 24 8.78 -5.22 -0.28
C LEU A 24 10.24 -4.75 -0.34
N PRO A 25 10.96 -5.05 -1.44
CA PRO A 25 12.34 -4.64 -1.61
C PRO A 25 12.53 -3.12 -1.44
N GLY A 26 13.56 -2.75 -0.67
CA GLY A 26 13.94 -1.35 -0.45
C GLY A 26 12.80 -0.51 0.13
N TYR A 27 12.45 0.54 -0.61
CA TYR A 27 11.40 1.51 -0.28
C TYR A 27 10.22 1.47 -1.28
N LEU A 28 10.05 0.35 -1.99
CA LEU A 28 8.96 0.16 -2.93
C LEU A 28 7.58 0.20 -2.24
N GLY A 29 7.49 -0.27 -1.00
CA GLY A 29 6.25 -0.25 -0.22
C GLY A 29 5.74 1.16 0.03
N GLU A 30 6.63 2.04 0.50
CA GLU A 30 6.33 3.45 0.74
C GLU A 30 5.93 4.16 -0.57
N TYR A 31 6.64 3.87 -1.67
CA TYR A 31 6.27 4.36 -3.00
C TYR A 31 4.84 3.98 -3.40
N LEU A 32 4.49 2.69 -3.30
CA LEU A 32 3.17 2.20 -3.70
C LEU A 32 2.05 2.77 -2.84
N ALA A 33 2.27 2.86 -1.54
CA ALA A 33 1.28 3.40 -0.60
C ALA A 33 1.01 4.89 -0.77
N LEU A 34 2.07 5.68 -0.92
CA LEU A 34 1.93 7.14 -0.99
C LEU A 34 1.38 7.58 -2.35
N THR A 35 1.83 6.94 -3.43
CA THR A 35 1.41 7.31 -4.79
C THR A 35 0.15 6.58 -5.24
N GLY A 36 -0.12 5.37 -4.72
CA GLY A 36 -1.15 4.47 -5.23
C GLY A 36 -0.90 4.02 -6.68
N GLU A 37 0.36 4.03 -7.12
CA GLU A 37 0.75 3.56 -8.45
C GLU A 37 0.38 2.11 -8.70
N LYS A 38 0.19 1.78 -9.97
CA LYS A 38 -0.31 0.47 -10.39
C LYS A 38 0.83 -0.45 -10.75
N LEU A 39 0.73 -1.70 -10.33
CA LEU A 39 1.60 -2.79 -10.76
C LEU A 39 0.87 -3.73 -11.72
N SER A 40 1.60 -4.15 -12.76
CA SER A 40 1.22 -5.25 -13.64
C SER A 40 1.44 -6.60 -12.95
N GLY A 41 0.93 -7.70 -13.55
CA GLY A 41 1.14 -9.03 -12.98
C GLY A 41 2.62 -9.45 -12.98
N GLU A 42 3.35 -9.06 -14.02
CA GLU A 42 4.80 -9.30 -14.15
C GLU A 42 5.59 -8.55 -13.08
N GLU A 43 5.18 -7.31 -12.77
CA GLU A 43 5.80 -6.53 -11.69
C GLU A 43 5.50 -7.12 -10.32
N MET A 44 4.27 -7.60 -10.09
CA MET A 44 3.90 -8.26 -8.83
C MET A 44 4.74 -9.52 -8.57
N ILE A 45 5.06 -10.30 -9.60
CA ILE A 45 5.98 -11.46 -9.46
C ILE A 45 7.38 -10.97 -9.10
N ALA A 46 7.89 -10.00 -9.86
CA ALA A 46 9.26 -9.55 -9.72
C ALA A 46 9.53 -8.84 -8.38
N CYS A 47 8.52 -8.23 -7.75
CA CYS A 47 8.65 -7.64 -6.41
C CYS A 47 8.20 -8.57 -5.26
N GLY A 48 7.71 -9.78 -5.57
CA GLY A 48 7.30 -10.77 -4.56
C GLY A 48 5.89 -10.60 -3.99
N LEU A 49 5.03 -9.78 -4.60
CA LEU A 49 3.60 -9.68 -4.24
C LEU A 49 2.76 -10.84 -4.80
N ALA A 50 3.16 -11.39 -5.94
CA ALA A 50 2.56 -12.59 -6.51
C ALA A 50 3.54 -13.76 -6.43
N THR A 51 3.03 -14.97 -6.20
CA THR A 51 3.86 -16.18 -6.12
C THR A 51 3.99 -16.88 -7.47
N HIS A 52 2.94 -16.82 -8.30
CA HIS A 52 2.88 -17.47 -9.61
C HIS A 52 2.20 -16.56 -10.62
N PHE A 53 2.62 -16.66 -11.89
CA PHE A 53 2.01 -15.96 -13.01
C PHE A 53 1.63 -16.93 -14.11
N SER A 54 0.45 -16.76 -14.68
CA SER A 54 -0.01 -17.53 -15.83
C SER A 54 -0.91 -16.66 -16.70
N HIS A 55 -0.91 -16.93 -18.00
CA HIS A 55 -1.91 -16.34 -18.90
C HIS A 55 -3.33 -16.78 -18.53
N SER A 56 -4.30 -15.86 -18.62
CA SER A 56 -5.70 -16.09 -18.26
C SER A 56 -6.36 -17.24 -19.03
N ALA A 57 -5.89 -17.54 -20.25
CA ALA A 57 -6.36 -18.65 -21.05
C ALA A 57 -6.14 -20.03 -20.39
N ARG A 58 -5.22 -20.15 -19.42
CA ARG A 58 -4.93 -21.39 -18.68
C ARG A 58 -5.67 -21.48 -17.34
N LEU A 59 -6.40 -20.45 -16.93
CA LEU A 59 -7.00 -20.39 -15.59
C LEU A 59 -7.96 -21.56 -15.34
N SER A 60 -8.78 -21.93 -16.33
CA SER A 60 -9.69 -23.08 -16.23
C SER A 60 -8.95 -24.41 -16.02
N TRP A 61 -7.75 -24.58 -16.59
CA TRP A 61 -6.95 -25.77 -16.40
C TRP A 61 -6.32 -25.82 -15.01
N ILE A 62 -5.90 -24.67 -14.48
CA ILE A 62 -5.39 -24.55 -13.11
C ILE A 62 -6.50 -24.90 -12.11
N GLU A 63 -7.69 -24.33 -12.27
CA GLU A 63 -8.85 -24.63 -11.42
C GLU A 63 -9.22 -26.12 -11.45
N GLU A 64 -9.28 -26.72 -12.65
CA GLU A 64 -9.58 -28.15 -12.79
C GLU A 64 -8.49 -29.03 -12.15
N ARG A 65 -7.21 -28.67 -12.30
CA ARG A 65 -6.08 -29.40 -11.71
C ARG A 65 -6.16 -29.36 -10.19
N LEU A 66 -6.29 -28.16 -9.61
CA LEU A 66 -6.36 -27.96 -8.17
C LEU A 66 -7.59 -28.66 -7.56
N GLY A 67 -8.75 -28.57 -8.22
CA GLY A 67 -9.98 -29.21 -7.75
C GLY A 67 -9.94 -30.75 -7.74
N LYS A 68 -8.98 -31.37 -8.44
CA LYS A 68 -8.77 -32.83 -8.45
C LYS A 68 -7.71 -33.31 -7.46
N LEU A 69 -6.96 -32.40 -6.83
CA LEU A 69 -5.96 -32.79 -5.83
C LEU A 69 -6.66 -33.28 -4.57
N ILE A 70 -6.27 -34.46 -4.08
CA ILE A 70 -6.71 -35.01 -2.80
C ILE A 70 -5.48 -35.03 -1.89
N THR A 71 -5.13 -33.87 -1.36
CA THR A 71 -3.97 -33.67 -0.49
C THR A 71 -4.14 -32.40 0.34
N ASP A 72 -3.56 -32.42 1.53
CA ASP A 72 -3.35 -31.28 2.43
C ASP A 72 -1.90 -30.77 2.40
N ASP A 73 -1.01 -31.39 1.62
CA ASP A 73 0.41 -31.03 1.52
C ASP A 73 0.59 -29.79 0.61
N PRO A 74 1.03 -28.64 1.17
CA PRO A 74 1.23 -27.41 0.39
C PRO A 74 2.26 -27.56 -0.73
N SER A 75 3.26 -28.44 -0.58
CA SER A 75 4.30 -28.62 -1.59
C SER A 75 3.75 -29.24 -2.88
N ILE A 76 2.74 -30.11 -2.77
CA ILE A 76 2.06 -30.71 -3.93
C ILE A 76 1.22 -29.67 -4.66
N ILE A 77 0.60 -28.75 -3.91
CA ILE A 77 -0.17 -27.63 -4.46
C ILE A 77 0.78 -26.68 -5.21
N GLU A 78 1.88 -26.30 -4.58
CA GLU A 78 2.93 -25.44 -5.17
C GLU A 78 3.48 -26.05 -6.46
N THR A 79 3.95 -27.31 -6.44
CA THR A 79 4.45 -28.00 -7.64
C THR A 79 3.39 -28.11 -8.73
N SER A 80 2.10 -28.19 -8.37
CA SER A 80 1.01 -28.20 -9.35
C SER A 80 0.78 -26.83 -9.99
N LEU A 81 0.94 -25.74 -9.24
CA LEU A 81 0.86 -24.37 -9.76
C LEU A 81 2.05 -24.04 -10.67
N GLU A 82 3.26 -24.44 -10.29
CA GLU A 82 4.49 -24.24 -11.05
C GLU A 82 4.40 -24.79 -12.48
N GLN A 83 3.68 -25.90 -12.69
CA GLN A 83 3.48 -26.51 -14.02
C GLN A 83 2.76 -25.60 -15.01
N TYR A 84 1.98 -24.63 -14.52
CA TYR A 84 1.27 -23.65 -15.33
C TYR A 84 1.91 -22.27 -15.27
N GLY A 85 2.93 -22.10 -14.42
CA GLY A 85 3.67 -20.87 -14.24
C GLY A 85 4.46 -20.49 -15.50
N ASP A 86 4.35 -19.23 -15.91
CA ASP A 86 5.17 -18.64 -16.96
C ASP A 86 6.28 -17.79 -16.33
N VAL A 87 7.50 -17.90 -16.86
CA VAL A 87 8.60 -16.99 -16.50
C VAL A 87 8.36 -15.66 -17.19
N VAL A 88 8.21 -14.60 -16.39
CA VAL A 88 7.96 -13.24 -16.87
C VAL A 88 9.04 -12.27 -16.45
N TYR A 89 9.22 -11.22 -17.26
CA TYR A 89 10.16 -10.15 -16.99
C TYR A 89 9.41 -8.82 -17.05
N PRO A 90 9.59 -7.92 -16.06
CA PRO A 90 8.99 -6.60 -16.10
C PRO A 90 9.40 -5.82 -17.35
N ASP A 91 8.44 -5.10 -17.94
CA ASP A 91 8.70 -4.22 -19.07
C ASP A 91 9.77 -3.17 -18.75
N LYS A 92 10.48 -2.63 -19.75
CA LYS A 92 11.52 -1.61 -19.56
C LYS A 92 11.02 -0.34 -18.87
N SER A 93 9.73 -0.04 -18.98
CA SER A 93 9.09 1.10 -18.30
C SER A 93 8.71 0.83 -16.84
N SER A 94 8.83 -0.42 -16.39
CA SER A 94 8.51 -0.83 -15.01
C SER A 94 9.28 -0.01 -13.98
N VAL A 95 8.62 0.26 -12.85
CA VAL A 95 9.24 0.91 -11.69
C VAL A 95 10.41 0.09 -11.13
N LEU A 96 10.43 -1.23 -11.35
CA LEU A 96 11.49 -2.11 -10.87
C LEU A 96 12.84 -1.83 -11.54
N HIS A 97 12.85 -1.32 -12.77
CA HIS A 97 14.09 -0.83 -13.41
C HIS A 97 14.55 0.54 -12.89
N ARG A 98 13.79 1.13 -11.96
CA ARG A 98 14.03 2.44 -11.34
C ARG A 98 14.17 2.34 -9.82
N ILE A 99 14.37 1.13 -9.29
CA ILE A 99 14.37 0.88 -7.86
C ILE A 99 15.41 1.74 -7.12
N ASP A 100 16.58 1.98 -7.71
CA ASP A 100 17.61 2.86 -7.12
C ASP A 100 17.11 4.30 -6.93
N MET A 101 16.28 4.81 -7.86
CA MET A 101 15.67 6.13 -7.76
C MET A 101 14.54 6.15 -6.73
N VAL A 102 13.75 5.08 -6.68
CA VAL A 102 12.72 4.90 -5.64
C VAL A 102 13.36 4.89 -4.26
N ASP A 103 14.37 4.05 -4.05
CA ASP A 103 15.08 3.93 -2.79
C ASP A 103 15.74 5.25 -2.39
N LYS A 104 16.33 5.96 -3.35
CA LYS A 104 16.95 7.26 -3.09
C LYS A 104 15.94 8.31 -2.62
N CYS A 105 14.74 8.37 -3.21
CA CYS A 105 13.77 9.40 -2.90
C CYS A 105 12.81 9.03 -1.76
N PHE A 106 12.45 7.77 -1.62
CA PHE A 106 11.47 7.29 -0.62
C PHE A 106 12.14 6.75 0.65
N CYS A 107 13.46 6.92 0.81
CA CYS A 107 14.15 6.50 2.03
C CYS A 107 13.99 7.42 3.24
N HIS A 108 13.52 8.64 3.02
CA HIS A 108 13.40 9.66 4.07
C HIS A 108 12.30 9.36 5.10
N ASP A 109 12.38 10.05 6.25
CA ASP A 109 11.51 9.81 7.40
C ASP A 109 10.18 10.55 7.29
N THR A 110 10.15 11.66 6.55
CA THR A 110 8.96 12.50 6.38
C THR A 110 8.53 12.63 4.91
N VAL A 111 7.25 12.94 4.68
CA VAL A 111 6.71 13.11 3.32
C VAL A 111 7.30 14.36 2.65
N GLU A 112 7.56 15.40 3.44
CA GLU A 112 8.23 16.63 3.00
C GLU A 112 9.64 16.34 2.47
N GLU A 113 10.45 15.56 3.20
CA GLU A 113 11.78 15.18 2.73
C GLU A 113 11.74 14.30 1.47
N ILE A 114 10.71 13.44 1.34
CA ILE A 114 10.50 12.64 0.11
C ILE A 114 10.20 13.56 -1.08
N LEU A 115 9.36 14.58 -0.90
CA LEU A 115 9.07 15.57 -1.94
C LEU A 115 10.31 16.38 -2.32
N ASP A 116 11.06 16.88 -1.34
CA ASP A 116 12.31 17.62 -1.57
C ASP A 116 13.34 16.78 -2.35
N ALA A 117 13.45 15.49 -2.03
CA ALA A 117 14.30 14.55 -2.76
C ALA A 117 13.84 14.35 -4.20
N LEU A 118 12.53 14.16 -4.42
CA LEU A 118 11.95 14.05 -5.77
C LEU A 118 12.17 15.32 -6.58
N GLU A 119 11.98 16.51 -6.00
CA GLU A 119 12.20 17.81 -6.66
C GLU A 119 13.67 18.01 -7.04
N THR A 120 14.57 17.66 -6.13
CA THR A 120 16.02 17.70 -6.36
C THR A 120 16.43 16.81 -7.53
N GLU A 121 15.89 15.58 -7.61
CA GLU A 121 16.18 14.66 -8.70
C GLU A 121 15.49 15.06 -10.01
N ALA A 122 14.29 15.63 -9.94
CA ALA A 122 13.59 16.18 -11.10
C ALA A 122 14.38 17.32 -11.76
N ALA A 123 15.06 18.15 -10.95
CA ALA A 123 15.92 19.22 -11.46
C ALA A 123 17.23 18.73 -12.09
N ARG A 124 17.70 17.51 -11.73
CA ARG A 124 18.96 16.93 -12.22
C ARG A 124 18.80 16.08 -13.48
N SER A 125 17.60 15.56 -13.72
CA SER A 125 17.31 14.62 -14.80
C SER A 125 16.35 15.21 -15.82
N SER A 126 16.51 14.84 -17.10
CA SER A 126 15.50 15.13 -18.13
C SER A 126 14.31 14.16 -18.10
N ASP A 127 14.33 13.18 -17.19
CA ASP A 127 13.25 12.22 -17.02
C ASP A 127 12.07 12.83 -16.26
N ASN A 128 10.86 12.66 -16.80
CA ASN A 128 9.63 13.20 -16.24
C ASN A 128 9.05 12.33 -15.09
N TRP A 129 9.69 11.21 -14.74
CA TRP A 129 9.18 10.32 -13.68
C TRP A 129 9.05 11.03 -12.33
N CYS A 130 10.08 11.76 -11.86
CA CYS A 130 10.01 12.46 -10.57
C CYS A 130 8.91 13.53 -10.55
N TYR A 131 8.80 14.32 -11.63
CA TYR A 131 7.71 15.30 -11.79
C TYR A 131 6.33 14.66 -11.70
N LYS A 132 6.12 13.50 -12.34
CA LYS A 132 4.85 12.76 -12.22
C LYS A 132 4.57 12.36 -10.77
N MET A 133 5.57 11.90 -10.03
CA MET A 133 5.39 11.51 -8.63
C MET A 133 5.07 12.72 -7.75
N ILE A 134 5.75 13.85 -7.95
CA ILE A 134 5.45 15.11 -7.25
C ILE A 134 4.01 15.55 -7.51
N THR A 135 3.59 15.60 -8.78
CA THR A 135 2.20 15.93 -9.14
C THR A 135 1.22 15.01 -8.42
N ARG A 136 1.51 13.71 -8.42
CA ARG A 136 0.63 12.71 -7.81
C ARG A 136 0.53 12.85 -6.30
N LEU A 137 1.65 13.05 -5.60
CA LEU A 137 1.65 13.27 -4.15
C LEU A 137 0.91 14.57 -3.78
N ASN A 138 0.99 15.61 -4.60
CA ASN A 138 0.28 16.87 -4.37
C ASN A 138 -1.24 16.80 -4.60
N GLU A 139 -1.75 15.75 -5.25
CA GLU A 139 -3.19 15.53 -5.45
C GLU A 139 -3.84 14.72 -4.31
N VAL A 140 -3.02 14.15 -3.43
CA VAL A 140 -3.42 13.23 -2.36
C VAL A 140 -3.65 13.99 -1.05
N SER A 141 -4.49 13.46 -0.15
CA SER A 141 -4.67 14.04 1.18
C SER A 141 -3.33 14.14 1.93
N PRO A 142 -2.91 15.34 2.37
CA PRO A 142 -1.66 15.53 3.11
C PRO A 142 -1.61 14.72 4.42
N LEU A 143 -2.74 14.64 5.12
CA LEU A 143 -2.85 13.86 6.36
C LEU A 143 -2.74 12.36 6.08
N SER A 144 -3.43 11.86 5.05
CA SER A 144 -3.33 10.46 4.63
C SER A 144 -1.91 10.06 4.24
N LEU A 145 -1.14 10.94 3.58
CA LEU A 145 0.25 10.66 3.23
C LEU A 145 1.10 10.42 4.48
N LYS A 146 0.99 11.30 5.49
CA LYS A 146 1.76 11.18 6.73
C LYS A 146 1.35 9.95 7.55
N VAL A 147 0.05 9.67 7.63
CA VAL A 147 -0.49 8.47 8.30
C VAL A 147 -0.01 7.20 7.59
N ALA A 148 -0.08 7.14 6.26
CA ALA A 148 0.36 5.99 5.48
C ALA A 148 1.86 5.73 5.63
N LEU A 149 2.70 6.78 5.54
CA LEU A 149 4.15 6.65 5.72
C LEU A 149 4.47 6.09 7.11
N LYS A 150 3.91 6.67 8.17
CA LYS A 150 4.12 6.21 9.55
C LYS A 150 3.67 4.74 9.73
N SER A 151 2.49 4.38 9.21
CA SER A 151 1.96 3.01 9.32
C SER A 151 2.89 1.96 8.69
N ILE A 152 3.44 2.23 7.50
CA ILE A 152 4.33 1.31 6.80
C ILE A 152 5.69 1.21 7.49
N ARG A 153 6.25 2.35 7.92
CA ARG A 153 7.52 2.40 8.63
C ARG A 153 7.50 1.58 9.92
N GLU A 154 6.44 1.71 10.71
CA GLU A 154 6.28 0.94 11.94
C GLU A 154 6.02 -0.56 11.67
N SER A 155 5.33 -0.88 10.57
CA SER A 155 5.02 -2.28 10.18
C SER A 155 6.24 -3.12 9.88
N ARG A 156 7.32 -2.50 9.40
CA ARG A 156 8.54 -3.19 8.97
C ARG A 156 9.15 -4.07 10.07
N TYR A 157 8.83 -3.78 11.34
CA TYR A 157 9.37 -4.47 12.51
C TYR A 157 8.29 -5.17 13.34
N GLN A 158 7.08 -5.35 12.80
CA GLN A 158 5.93 -5.88 13.52
C GLN A 158 5.30 -7.09 12.79
N PRO A 159 4.76 -8.06 13.55
CA PRO A 159 3.99 -9.15 12.96
C PRO A 159 2.62 -8.66 12.46
N LEU A 160 2.03 -9.42 11.53
CA LEU A 160 0.76 -9.07 10.89
C LEU A 160 -0.36 -8.74 11.88
N ASP A 161 -0.50 -9.46 13.00
CA ASP A 161 -1.52 -9.16 14.02
C ASP A 161 -1.39 -7.76 14.60
N GLN A 162 -0.18 -7.30 14.90
CA GLN A 162 0.03 -5.95 15.40
C GLN A 162 -0.25 -4.90 14.33
N CYS A 163 0.12 -5.19 13.07
CA CYS A 163 -0.21 -4.31 11.94
C CYS A 163 -1.71 -4.17 11.76
N LEU A 164 -2.47 -5.28 11.82
CA LEU A 164 -3.93 -5.27 11.72
C LEU A 164 -4.60 -4.52 12.86
N ILE A 165 -4.10 -4.65 14.10
CA ILE A 165 -4.61 -3.88 15.24
C ILE A 165 -4.38 -2.39 15.04
N ARG A 166 -3.19 -1.99 14.59
CA ARG A 166 -2.90 -0.58 14.30
C ARG A 166 -3.77 -0.06 13.16
N GLU A 167 -3.84 -0.77 12.03
CA GLU A 167 -4.67 -0.38 10.90
C GLU A 167 -6.14 -0.25 11.29
N TYR A 168 -6.64 -1.12 12.17
CA TYR A 168 -8.00 -1.00 12.71
C TYR A 168 -8.22 0.34 13.43
N ARG A 169 -7.28 0.75 14.30
CA ARG A 169 -7.35 2.07 14.97
C ARG A 169 -7.35 3.21 13.96
N ILE A 170 -6.43 3.18 13.00
CA ILE A 170 -6.33 4.21 11.95
C ILE A 170 -7.64 4.29 11.16
N SER A 171 -8.22 3.15 10.78
CA SER A 171 -9.51 3.08 10.08
C SER A 171 -10.67 3.62 10.90
N ALA A 172 -10.76 3.25 12.18
CA ALA A 172 -11.82 3.73 13.07
C ALA A 172 -11.73 5.26 13.28
N HIS A 173 -10.54 5.79 13.51
CA HIS A 173 -10.29 7.23 13.61
C HIS A 173 -10.64 7.97 12.32
N ALA A 174 -10.20 7.46 11.16
CA ALA A 174 -10.57 8.00 9.85
C ALA A 174 -12.09 8.05 9.63
N MET A 175 -12.82 7.02 10.07
CA MET A 175 -14.27 6.94 9.95
C MET A 175 -15.02 7.84 10.95
N SER A 176 -14.44 8.05 12.13
CA SER A 176 -15.00 8.91 13.19
C SER A 176 -15.03 10.39 12.80
N ARG A 177 -14.12 10.80 11.90
CA ARG A 177 -13.91 12.18 11.43
C ARG A 177 -13.53 13.14 12.56
N HIS A 178 -12.90 12.62 13.61
CA HIS A 178 -12.48 13.45 14.75
C HIS A 178 -11.45 14.51 14.34
N VAL A 179 -10.45 14.09 13.55
CA VAL A 179 -9.34 14.95 13.10
C VAL A 179 -9.64 15.60 11.75
N SER A 180 -10.15 14.82 10.79
CA SER A 180 -10.35 15.26 9.41
C SER A 180 -11.56 14.59 8.77
N ASN A 181 -12.19 15.27 7.81
CA ASN A 181 -13.27 14.74 6.97
C ASN A 181 -12.77 14.23 5.61
N ASP A 182 -11.45 14.12 5.40
CA ASP A 182 -10.82 13.76 4.13
C ASP A 182 -11.36 12.45 3.54
N PHE A 183 -11.59 11.42 4.35
CA PHE A 183 -12.14 10.16 3.84
C PHE A 183 -13.49 10.35 3.13
N CYS A 184 -14.38 11.16 3.72
CA CYS A 184 -15.69 11.42 3.14
C CYS A 184 -15.60 12.33 1.92
N GLU A 185 -14.70 13.31 1.96
CA GLU A 185 -14.44 14.21 0.84
C GLU A 185 -13.82 13.46 -0.35
N GLY A 186 -12.89 12.54 -0.11
CA GLY A 186 -12.28 11.72 -1.13
C GLY A 186 -13.29 10.76 -1.77
N ILE A 187 -14.16 10.13 -0.98
CA ILE A 187 -15.29 9.35 -1.49
C ILE A 187 -16.21 10.22 -2.34
N ARG A 188 -16.58 11.41 -1.85
CA ARG A 188 -17.43 12.36 -2.60
C ARG A 188 -16.79 12.68 -3.95
N ALA A 189 -15.54 13.15 -3.95
CA ALA A 189 -14.86 13.61 -5.14
C ALA A 189 -14.61 12.51 -6.18
N ARG A 190 -14.32 11.27 -5.75
CA ARG A 190 -13.90 10.19 -6.66
C ARG A 190 -15.00 9.19 -7.03
N LEU A 191 -15.94 8.93 -6.13
CA LEU A 191 -16.93 7.86 -6.31
C LEU A 191 -18.35 8.40 -6.52
N ILE A 192 -18.72 9.48 -5.82
CA ILE A 192 -20.08 10.04 -5.87
C ILE A 192 -20.19 11.08 -6.97
N ASP A 193 -19.52 12.23 -6.80
CA ASP A 193 -19.61 13.37 -7.71
C ASP A 193 -18.68 13.21 -8.91
N LYS A 194 -17.58 12.47 -8.75
CA LYS A 194 -16.58 12.20 -9.79
C LYS A 194 -16.01 13.49 -10.42
N ASP A 195 -15.85 14.52 -9.61
CA ASP A 195 -15.22 15.78 -10.01
C ASP A 195 -13.68 15.69 -9.97
N PHE A 196 -13.14 14.67 -9.28
CA PHE A 196 -11.70 14.48 -9.06
C PHE A 196 -11.01 15.71 -8.44
N ALA A 197 -11.77 16.53 -7.70
CA ALA A 197 -11.31 17.76 -7.08
C ALA A 197 -11.62 17.79 -5.57
N PRO A 198 -11.04 16.85 -4.80
CA PRO A 198 -11.24 16.81 -3.35
C PRO A 198 -10.67 18.06 -2.67
N LYS A 199 -11.38 18.55 -1.66
CA LYS A 199 -10.98 19.67 -0.81
C LYS A 199 -10.45 19.15 0.51
N TRP A 200 -9.18 18.78 0.51
CA TRP A 200 -8.52 18.24 1.69
C TRP A 200 -8.45 19.26 2.83
N ASP A 201 -8.63 18.78 4.05
CA ASP A 201 -8.51 19.53 5.29
C ASP A 201 -7.76 18.67 6.33
N PRO A 202 -6.48 18.96 6.61
CA PRO A 202 -5.72 20.15 6.20
C PRO A 202 -5.30 20.14 4.72
N PRO A 203 -5.17 21.32 4.07
CA PRO A 203 -4.94 21.42 2.62
C PRO A 203 -3.47 21.29 2.19
N SER A 204 -2.51 21.27 3.12
CA SER A 204 -1.08 21.12 2.81
C SER A 204 -0.32 20.36 3.89
N LEU A 205 0.86 19.82 3.56
CA LEU A 205 1.66 19.01 4.48
C LEU A 205 2.11 19.81 5.72
N GLU A 206 2.43 21.08 5.56
CA GLU A 206 2.88 21.97 6.63
C GLU A 206 1.78 22.24 7.67
N GLN A 207 0.51 22.07 7.27
CA GLN A 207 -0.65 22.25 8.15
C GLN A 207 -1.05 20.96 8.88
N VAL A 208 -0.47 19.81 8.51
CA VAL A 208 -0.64 18.57 9.26
C VAL A 208 0.30 18.58 10.46
N SER A 209 -0.24 18.74 11.67
CA SER A 209 0.54 18.64 12.89
C SER A 209 0.86 17.18 13.25
N GLN A 210 1.90 16.98 14.07
CA GLN A 210 2.23 15.65 14.58
C GLN A 210 1.09 15.07 15.43
N ASP A 211 0.41 15.89 16.23
CA ASP A 211 -0.72 15.47 17.05
C ASP A 211 -1.88 14.93 16.20
N MET A 212 -2.15 15.54 15.03
CA MET A 212 -3.16 15.02 14.08
C MET A 212 -2.80 13.63 13.59
N VAL A 213 -1.53 13.38 13.28
CA VAL A 213 -1.06 12.05 12.84
C VAL A 213 -1.11 11.07 14.01
N ASP A 214 -0.66 11.46 15.20
CA ASP A 214 -0.60 10.59 16.37
C ASP A 214 -1.98 10.17 16.87
N ASP A 215 -2.99 11.02 16.72
CA ASP A 215 -4.38 10.72 17.07
C ASP A 215 -4.91 9.48 16.33
N TYR A 216 -4.59 9.31 15.04
CA TYR A 216 -4.97 8.12 14.26
C TYR A 216 -4.39 6.81 14.80
N PHE A 217 -3.31 6.88 15.58
CA PHE A 217 -2.62 5.70 16.14
C PHE A 217 -2.97 5.52 17.63
N SER A 218 -3.70 6.47 18.21
CA SER A 218 -4.11 6.44 19.60
C SER A 218 -5.09 5.29 19.87
N PRO A 219 -5.11 4.74 21.10
CA PRO A 219 -6.10 3.75 21.48
C PRO A 219 -7.52 4.27 21.28
N LEU A 220 -8.42 3.40 20.89
CA LEU A 220 -9.83 3.73 20.75
C LEU A 220 -10.46 4.01 22.13
N GLY A 221 -11.50 4.83 22.15
CA GLY A 221 -12.15 5.28 23.39
C GLY A 221 -12.83 4.15 24.16
N GLU A 222 -13.31 4.42 25.37
CA GLU A 222 -13.90 3.40 26.28
C GLU A 222 -15.05 2.56 25.69
N TYR A 223 -15.71 3.07 24.64
CA TYR A 223 -16.85 2.43 24.00
C TYR A 223 -16.50 1.60 22.77
N GLU A 224 -15.26 1.65 22.30
CA GLU A 224 -14.78 0.88 21.15
C GLU A 224 -13.49 0.16 21.54
N ALA A 225 -13.60 -1.16 21.72
CA ALA A 225 -12.44 -1.98 22.02
C ALA A 225 -11.52 -2.09 20.80
N ASP A 226 -10.22 -2.26 21.06
CA ASP A 226 -9.27 -2.64 20.02
C ASP A 226 -9.64 -3.98 19.36
N LEU A 227 -9.09 -4.20 18.18
CA LEU A 227 -9.26 -5.44 17.44
C LEU A 227 -8.69 -6.64 18.22
N GLU A 228 -9.56 -7.52 18.69
CA GLU A 228 -9.14 -8.79 19.33
C GLU A 228 -9.00 -9.89 18.27
N LEU A 229 -7.76 -10.18 17.88
CA LEU A 229 -7.47 -11.29 16.98
C LEU A 229 -7.36 -12.62 17.75
N PRO A 230 -7.93 -13.73 17.25
CA PRO A 230 -7.86 -15.05 17.88
C PRO A 230 -6.47 -15.70 17.69
N THR A 231 -5.39 -15.02 18.09
CA THR A 231 -4.01 -15.45 17.88
C THR A 231 -3.68 -16.79 18.55
N LYS A 232 -4.38 -17.13 19.64
CA LYS A 232 -4.25 -18.41 20.37
C LYS A 232 -4.86 -19.61 19.63
N LEU A 233 -5.72 -19.35 18.65
CA LEU A 233 -6.36 -20.38 17.81
C LEU A 233 -5.65 -20.54 16.47
N ARG A 234 -4.55 -19.78 16.23
CA ARG A 234 -3.75 -19.95 15.01
C ARG A 234 -3.13 -21.35 15.04
N GLU A 235 -3.55 -22.19 14.10
CA GLU A 235 -2.76 -23.36 13.73
C GLU A 235 -1.40 -22.86 13.23
N ALA A 236 -0.32 -23.47 13.71
CA ALA A 236 0.98 -23.21 13.12
C ALA A 236 0.90 -23.68 11.66
N PHE A 237 1.12 -22.77 10.72
CA PHE A 237 1.52 -23.18 9.38
C PHE A 237 2.90 -23.84 9.54
N VAL A 238 2.92 -25.18 9.53
CA VAL A 238 4.13 -26.01 9.52
C VAL A 238 4.53 -26.24 8.08
#